data_AF-A0A6M0CXR4-F1
#
_entry.id   AF-A0A6M0CXR4-F1
#
_cell.length_a   1.000
_cell.length_b   1.000
_cell.length_c   1.000
_cell.angle_alpha   90.00
_cell.angle_beta   90.00
_cell.angle_gamma   90.00
#
_symmetry.space_group_name_H-M   'P 1'
#
loop_
_entity.id
_entity.type
_entity.pdbx_description
1 polymer ?
#
loop_
_entity_poly.entity_id
_entity_poly.type
_entity_poly.pdbx_seq_one_letter_code
_entity_poly.pdbx_strand_id
1 'polypeptide(L)' 'LVAADPLAKFINDNPTVVMLALGFLIMIGMTLIAEGFGAHVPKGYVYAAMAFSTLIEILNILSRRAREKREALESEA' A
#
# COMPACT_ATOMS: atom_id res chain seq x y z
N LEU A 1 19.03 -18.78 -3.17
CA LEU A 1 17.65 -18.26 -3.01
C LEU A 1 17.40 -17.62 -1.64
N VAL A 2 18.43 -17.14 -0.92
CA VAL A 2 18.29 -16.69 0.48
C VAL A 2 17.46 -15.41 0.65
N ALA A 3 17.37 -14.54 -0.37
CA ALA A 3 16.60 -13.30 -0.32
C ALA A 3 15.15 -13.43 -0.80
N ALA A 4 14.80 -14.55 -1.47
CA ALA A 4 13.46 -14.76 -2.01
C ALA A 4 12.46 -15.13 -0.91
N ASP A 5 12.87 -15.96 0.07
CA ASP A 5 11.98 -16.42 1.13
C ASP A 5 11.49 -15.30 2.06
N PRO A 6 12.34 -14.35 2.52
CA PRO A 6 11.89 -13.23 3.34
C PRO A 6 10.93 -12.30 2.58
N LEU A 7 11.19 -12.07 1.30
CA LEU A 7 10.33 -11.23 0.45
C LEU A 7 8.99 -11.90 0.18
N ALA A 8 8.98 -13.19 -0.16
CA ALA A 8 7.77 -13.96 -0.38
C ALA A 8 6.89 -14.00 0.88
N LYS A 9 7.52 -14.17 2.06
CA LYS A 9 6.81 -14.08 3.35
C LYS A 9 6.20 -12.70 3.57
N PHE A 10 6.95 -11.63 3.33
CA PHE A 10 6.42 -10.26 3.46
C PHE A 10 5.22 -9.99 2.54
N ILE A 11 5.28 -10.46 1.29
CA ILE A 11 4.20 -10.34 0.31
C ILE A 11 2.94 -11.07 0.78
N ASN A 12 3.09 -12.29 1.28
CA ASN A 12 1.97 -13.08 1.79
C ASN A 12 1.34 -12.46 3.05
N ASP A 13 2.18 -11.92 3.94
CA ASP A 13 1.72 -11.33 5.20
C ASP A 13 1.10 -9.93 5.01
N ASN A 14 1.45 -9.21 3.93
CA ASN A 14 1.03 -7.82 3.69
C ASN A 14 0.62 -7.55 2.22
N PRO A 15 -0.41 -8.24 1.68
CA PRO A 15 -0.78 -8.12 0.27
C PRO A 15 -1.24 -6.71 -0.12
N THR A 16 -1.86 -5.98 0.80
CA THR A 16 -2.32 -4.59 0.59
C THR A 16 -1.14 -3.64 0.40
N VAL A 17 -0.04 -3.80 1.14
CA VAL A 17 1.19 -3.00 0.97
C VAL A 17 1.80 -3.21 -0.42
N VAL A 18 1.77 -4.44 -0.93
CA VAL A 18 2.27 -4.75 -2.28
C VAL A 18 1.42 -4.06 -3.34
N MET A 19 0.10 -4.11 -3.20
CA MET A 19 -0.82 -3.41 -4.11
C MET A 19 -0.57 -1.90 -4.13
N LEU A 20 -0.32 -1.28 -2.97
CA LEU A 20 0.02 0.15 -2.89
C LEU A 20 1.34 0.46 -3.58
N ALA A 21 2.36 -0.38 -3.41
CA ALA A 21 3.65 -0.20 -4.08
C ALA A 21 3.51 -0.27 -5.60
N LEU A 22 2.75 -1.25 -6.13
CA LEU A 22 2.46 -1.36 -7.56
C LEU A 22 1.69 -0.13 -8.07
N GLY A 23 0.72 0.36 -7.30
CA GLY A 23 -0.01 1.59 -7.62
C GLY A 23 0.90 2.82 -7.69
N PHE A 24 1.82 2.98 -6.72
CA PHE A 24 2.80 4.06 -6.74
C PHE A 24 3.77 3.94 -7.91
N LEU A 25 4.19 2.72 -8.27
CA LEU A 25 5.04 2.49 -9.44
C LEU A 25 4.37 2.98 -10.73
N ILE A 26 3.08 2.66 -10.91
CA ILE A 26 2.30 3.13 -12.07
C ILE A 26 2.13 4.65 -12.03
N MET A 27 1.76 5.22 -10.87
CA MET A 27 1.60 6.66 -10.70
C MET A 27 2.88 7.44 -11.03
N ILE A 28 4.03 6.99 -10.50
CA ILE A 28 5.33 7.59 -10.79
C ILE A 28 5.69 7.40 -12.25
N GLY A 29 5.47 6.21 -12.82
CA GLY A 29 5.68 5.95 -14.24
C GLY A 29 4.91 6.92 -15.13
N MET A 30 3.62 7.13 -14.87
CA MET A 30 2.79 8.11 -15.61
C MET A 30 3.26 9.54 -15.40
N THR A 31 3.65 9.89 -14.17
CA THR A 31 4.18 11.22 -13.85
C THR A 31 5.44 11.53 -14.66
N LEU A 32 6.37 10.58 -14.74
CA LEU A 32 7.60 10.72 -15.51
C LEU A 32 7.34 10.81 -17.01
N ILE A 33 6.37 10.04 -17.53
CA ILE A 33 5.96 10.16 -18.93
C ILE A 33 5.42 11.57 -19.19
N ALA A 34 4.48 12.06 -18.37
CA ALA A 34 3.89 13.38 -18.53
C ALA A 34 4.94 14.52 -18.47
N GLU A 35 5.85 14.46 -17.49
CA GLU A 35 6.96 15.41 -17.38
C GLU A 35 7.90 15.33 -18.59
N GLY A 36 8.13 14.12 -19.13
CA GLY A 36 8.91 13.92 -20.36
C GLY A 36 8.29 14.55 -21.61
N PHE A 37 6.97 14.74 -21.64
CA PHE A 37 6.25 15.48 -22.68
C PHE A 37 6.11 16.99 -22.37
N GLY A 38 6.72 17.49 -21.30
CA GLY A 38 6.69 18.90 -20.90
C GLY A 38 5.48 19.28 -20.03
N ALA A 39 4.58 18.35 -19.74
CA ALA A 39 3.47 18.56 -18.81
C ALA A 39 4.01 18.49 -17.38
N HIS A 40 4.09 19.65 -16.71
CA HIS A 40 4.56 19.71 -15.32
C HIS A 40 3.49 19.16 -14.38
N VAL A 41 3.78 18.00 -13.79
CA VAL A 41 2.93 17.43 -12.74
C VAL A 41 3.34 18.05 -11.41
N PRO A 42 2.43 18.74 -10.69
CA PRO A 42 2.79 19.31 -9.40
C PRO A 42 3.09 18.21 -8.39
N LYS A 43 4.36 18.12 -7.96
CA LYS A 43 4.87 17.08 -7.05
C LYS A 43 4.08 16.98 -5.73
N GLY A 44 3.46 18.08 -5.31
CA GLY A 44 2.57 18.12 -4.15
C GLY A 44 1.42 17.12 -4.24
N TYR A 45 0.83 16.89 -5.42
CA TYR A 45 -0.23 15.90 -5.59
C TYR A 45 0.28 14.48 -5.38
N VAL A 46 1.49 14.19 -5.85
CA VAL A 46 2.12 12.88 -5.68
C VAL A 46 2.40 12.62 -4.20
N TYR A 47 2.95 13.61 -3.48
CA TYR A 47 3.20 13.49 -2.03
C TYR A 47 1.91 13.39 -1.21
N ALA A 48 0.87 14.15 -1.57
CA ALA A 48 -0.43 14.04 -0.93
C ALA A 48 -1.05 12.65 -1.14
N ALA A 49 -0.98 12.11 -2.36
CA ALA A 49 -1.44 10.76 -2.67
C ALA A 49 -0.66 9.68 -1.89
N MET A 50 0.67 9.83 -1.77
CA MET A 50 1.50 8.94 -0.96
C MET A 50 1.07 8.95 0.51
N ALA A 51 0.98 10.14 1.12
CA ALA A 51 0.61 10.30 2.52
C ALA A 51 -0.80 9.78 2.82
N PHE A 52 -1.77 10.10 1.95
CA PHE A 52 -3.15 9.64 2.09
C PHE A 52 -3.25 8.11 1.98
N SER A 53 -2.59 7.52 0.99
CA SER A 53 -2.54 6.07 0.80
C SER A 53 -1.97 5.34 2.03
N THR A 54 -0.85 5.83 2.58
CA THR A 54 -0.27 5.28 3.82
C THR A 54 -1.23 5.40 5.00
N LEU A 55 -1.93 6.53 5.15
CA LEU A 55 -2.92 6.71 6.21
C LEU A 55 -4.07 5.70 6.09
N ILE A 56 -4.62 5.54 4.88
CA ILE A 56 -5.68 4.57 4.62
C ILE A 56 -5.21 3.15 4.92
N GLU A 57 -3.99 2.80 4.55
CA GLU A 57 -3.45 1.47 4.84
C GLU A 57 -3.31 1.19 6.33
N ILE A 58 -2.87 2.20 7.11
CA ILE A 58 -2.82 2.09 8.57
C ILE A 58 -4.23 1.83 9.12
N LEU A 59 -5.24 2.60 8.67
CA LEU A 59 -6.63 2.39 9.09
C LEU A 59 -7.16 1.01 8.69
N ASN A 60 -6.82 0.54 7.50
CA ASN A 60 -7.24 -0.76 6.99
C ASN A 60 -6.64 -1.92 7.82
N ILE A 61 -5.35 -1.81 8.20
CA ILE A 61 -4.68 -2.76 9.09
C ILE A 61 -5.34 -2.76 10.47
N LEU A 62 -5.63 -1.58 11.03
CA LEU A 62 -6.31 -1.45 12.33
C LEU A 62 -7.71 -2.07 12.30
N SER A 63 -8.47 -1.79 11.24
CA SER A 63 -9.82 -2.35 11.02
C SER A 63 -9.80 -3.88 10.95
N ARG A 64 -8.87 -4.45 10.17
CA ARG A 64 -8.68 -5.91 10.06
C ARG A 64 -8.39 -6.54 11.42
N ARG A 65 -7.45 -5.96 12.18
CA ARG A 65 -7.10 -6.44 13.54
C ARG A 65 -8.28 -6.36 14.51
N ALA A 66 -9.09 -5.29 14.43
CA ALA A 66 -10.27 -5.14 15.27
C ALA A 66 -11.34 -6.21 14.94
N ARG A 67 -11.49 -6.54 13.66
CA ARG A 67 -12.40 -7.59 13.21
C ARG A 67 -11.97 -8.99 13.63
N GLU A 68 -10.69 -9.33 13.47
CA GLU A 68 -10.12 -10.62 13.92
C GLU A 68 -10.34 -10.83 15.43
N LYS A 69 -10.17 -9.77 16.24
CA LYS A 69 -10.45 -9.82 17.68
C LYS A 69 -11.91 -10.08 18.02
N ARG A 70 -12.85 -9.49 17.27
CA ARG A 70 -14.28 -9.72 17.46
C ARG A 70 -14.67 -11.16 17.13
N GLU A 71 -14.17 -11.68 16.01
CA GLU A 71 -14.46 -13.05 15.57
C GLU A 71 -13.93 -14.10 16.56
N ALA A 72 -12.77 -13.84 17.18
CA ALA A 72 -12.24 -14.71 18.25
C ALA A 72 -13.16 -14.77 19.48
N LEU A 73 -13.66 -13.63 19.96
CA LEU A 73 -14.57 -13.55 21.10
C LEU A 73 -15.91 -14.25 20.84
N GLU A 74 -16.43 -14.18 19.61
CA GLU A 74 -17.67 -14.85 19.20
C GLU A 74 -17.49 -16.38 19.09
N SER A 75 -16.27 -16.88 18.87
CA SER A 75 -15.98 -18.33 18.83
C SER A 75 -15.82 -18.99 20.19
N GLU A 76 -15.58 -18.20 21.25
CA GLU A 76 -15.41 -18.66 22.63
C GLU A 76 -16.70 -18.57 23.48
N ALA A 77 -17.77 -17.96 22.94
CA ALA A 77 -19.08 -17.75 23.59
C ALA A 77 -20.15 -18.73 23.08
#